data_AF-A0A415ZKE0-F1
#
_entry.id   AF-A0A415ZKE0-F1
#
_cell.length_a   1.000
_cell.length_b   1.000
_cell.length_c   1.000
_cell.angle_alpha   90.00
_cell.angle_beta   90.00
_cell.angle_gamma   90.00
#
_symmetry.space_group_name_H-M   'P 1'
#
loop_
_entity.id
_entity.type
_entity.pdbx_description
1 polymer ?
#
loop_
_entity_poly.entity_id
_entity_poly.type
_entity_poly.pdbx_seq_one_letter_code
_entity_poly.pdbx_strand_id
1 'polypeptide(L)'
;MKLFHSLDLKLKSCLIALFGSAFLAFGLYHVHSFSGVTEGGVLGMTLLLDHWFHISPSVSGFIMNLACYAMGWKLLGRQFIAYSILSSASFSLSYRICEQFPPLWPQLADMPLAASLLGAVFVGVGAGLCVRIGGAPGGDDALAMSLSHVTHIKIQWIYLLSDFAVLVLSLSYIPLNRMVYSILTVLLSGQIIGFVQTAGTHPVENMELDRFHTVLPVSNVPTREQ
;
A
#
# COMPACT_ATOMS: atom_id res chain seq x y z
N MET A 1 -2.76 26.80 -15.25
CA MET A 1 -3.99 26.43 -14.52
C MET A 1 -5.06 25.78 -15.43
N LYS A 2 -4.65 24.89 -16.35
CA LYS A 2 -5.54 24.00 -17.14
C LYS A 2 -5.27 22.51 -16.85
N LEU A 3 -4.54 22.22 -15.76
CA LEU A 3 -4.04 20.89 -15.42
C LEU A 3 -5.07 20.04 -14.66
N PHE A 4 -6.07 20.67 -14.03
CA PHE A 4 -7.05 20.01 -13.14
C PHE A 4 -8.43 19.80 -13.76
N HIS A 5 -8.70 20.33 -14.96
CA HIS A 5 -10.05 20.36 -15.55
C HIS A 5 -10.47 19.06 -16.25
N SER A 6 -9.64 18.01 -16.21
CA SER A 6 -9.86 16.73 -16.92
C SER A 6 -9.86 15.52 -15.99
N LEU A 7 -9.89 15.72 -14.67
CA LEU A 7 -9.95 14.64 -13.70
C LEU A 7 -11.39 14.54 -13.20
N ASP A 8 -12.13 13.54 -13.66
CA ASP A 8 -13.44 13.16 -13.10
C ASP A 8 -13.26 12.54 -11.70
N LEU A 9 -12.78 13.36 -10.75
CA LEU A 9 -12.56 12.93 -9.38
C LEU A 9 -13.91 12.77 -8.71
N LYS A 10 -14.33 11.51 -8.53
CA LYS A 10 -15.53 11.20 -7.76
C LYS A 10 -15.36 11.67 -6.32
N LEU A 11 -16.31 12.46 -5.83
CA LEU A 11 -16.34 12.96 -4.44
C LEU A 11 -16.22 11.81 -3.43
N LYS A 12 -16.86 10.67 -3.71
CA LYS A 12 -16.76 9.46 -2.89
C LYS A 12 -15.32 8.96 -2.76
N SER A 13 -14.56 8.93 -3.86
CA SER A 13 -13.15 8.51 -3.84
C SER A 13 -12.27 9.50 -3.08
N CYS A 14 -12.54 10.80 -3.21
CA CYS A 14 -11.86 11.84 -2.43
C CYS A 14 -12.09 11.65 -0.92
N LEU A 15 -13.34 11.41 -0.50
CA LEU A 15 -13.65 11.13 0.91
C LEU A 15 -12.97 9.86 1.41
N ILE A 16 -12.96 8.79 0.60
CA ILE A 16 -12.26 7.54 0.95
C ILE A 16 -10.76 7.79 1.09
N ALA A 17 -10.14 8.58 0.21
CA ALA A 17 -8.73 8.97 0.30
C ALA A 17 -8.43 9.68 1.62
N LEU A 18 -9.27 10.67 1.96
CA LEU A 18 -9.11 11.49 3.16
C LEU A 18 -9.25 10.63 4.42
N PHE A 19 -10.32 9.85 4.52
CA PHE A 19 -10.56 9.00 5.69
C PHE A 19 -9.54 7.86 5.80
N GLY A 20 -9.21 7.19 4.69
CA GLY A 20 -8.20 6.12 4.67
C GLY A 20 -6.82 6.62 5.10
N SER A 21 -6.41 7.77 4.55
CA SER A 21 -5.12 8.39 4.89
C SER A 21 -5.08 8.92 6.33
N ALA A 22 -6.18 9.49 6.82
CA ALA A 22 -6.28 9.93 8.22
C ALA A 22 -6.24 8.75 9.19
N PHE A 23 -6.91 7.65 8.85
CA PHE A 23 -6.90 6.41 9.63
C PHE A 23 -5.52 5.76 9.66
N LEU A 24 -4.83 5.73 8.50
CA LEU A 24 -3.45 5.30 8.38
C LEU A 24 -2.52 6.15 9.26
N ALA A 25 -2.60 7.48 9.14
CA ALA A 25 -1.78 8.41 9.90
C ALA A 25 -1.98 8.26 11.42
N PHE A 26 -3.23 8.08 11.84
CA PHE A 26 -3.56 7.87 13.25
C PHE A 26 -2.89 6.62 13.81
N GLY A 27 -2.97 5.49 13.10
CA GLY A 27 -2.32 4.25 13.51
C GLY A 27 -0.80 4.33 13.47
N LEU A 28 -0.24 4.92 12.42
CA LEU A 28 1.22 5.04 12.29
C LEU A 28 1.82 5.83 13.46
N TYR A 29 1.19 6.94 13.84
CA TYR A 29 1.64 7.77 14.96
C TYR A 29 1.40 7.09 16.32
N HIS A 30 0.17 6.66 16.60
CA HIS A 30 -0.19 6.18 17.94
C HIS A 30 0.31 4.78 18.27
N VAL A 31 0.54 3.95 17.25
CA VAL A 31 0.92 2.53 17.43
C VAL A 31 2.37 2.29 17.02
N HIS A 32 2.75 2.69 15.81
CA HIS A 32 4.04 2.31 15.23
C HIS A 32 5.19 3.17 15.71
N SER A 33 4.97 4.49 15.84
CA SER A 33 6.02 5.44 16.24
C SER A 33 6.64 5.13 17.61
N PHE A 34 5.86 4.54 18.53
CA PHE A 34 6.30 4.27 19.92
C PHE A 34 6.59 2.80 20.22
N SER A 35 6.12 1.86 19.40
CA SER A 35 6.31 0.42 19.66
C SER A 35 7.66 -0.12 19.22
N GLY A 36 8.42 0.64 18.42
CA GLY A 36 9.69 0.17 17.85
C GLY A 36 9.52 -1.02 16.91
N VAL A 37 8.28 -1.30 16.48
CA VAL A 37 7.95 -2.21 15.41
C VAL A 37 8.20 -1.43 14.12
N THR A 38 9.08 -1.93 13.27
CA THR A 38 9.37 -1.33 11.97
C THR A 38 8.45 -1.93 10.92
N GLU A 39 7.91 -1.09 10.03
CA GLU A 39 7.28 -1.54 8.78
C GLU A 39 8.35 -1.85 7.74
N GLY A 40 8.05 -2.77 6.82
CA GLY A 40 8.94 -3.08 5.72
C GLY A 40 8.94 -2.02 4.61
N GLY A 41 9.28 -2.45 3.41
CA GLY A 41 9.08 -1.67 2.19
C GLY A 41 9.98 -0.45 2.11
N VAL A 42 9.44 0.66 1.59
CA VAL A 42 10.24 1.88 1.37
C VAL A 42 10.71 2.46 2.70
N LEU A 43 9.89 2.45 3.76
CA LEU A 43 10.29 2.92 5.08
C LEU A 43 11.37 2.03 5.72
N GLY A 44 11.24 0.71 5.64
CA GLY A 44 12.30 -0.18 6.14
C GLY A 44 13.61 -0.02 5.34
N MET A 45 13.53 0.24 4.03
CA MET A 45 14.71 0.43 3.18
C MET A 45 15.46 1.72 3.51
N THR A 46 14.77 2.80 3.86
CA THR A 46 15.44 4.05 4.27
C THR A 46 16.18 3.89 5.59
N LEU A 47 15.63 3.13 6.54
CA LEU A 47 16.30 2.80 7.81
C LEU A 47 17.54 1.91 7.57
N LEU A 48 17.46 0.97 6.63
CA LEU A 48 18.62 0.16 6.26
C LEU A 48 19.73 1.01 5.64
N LEU A 49 19.37 1.93 4.74
CA LEU A 49 20.32 2.85 4.10
C LEU A 49 20.99 3.79 5.11
N ASP A 50 20.24 4.26 6.11
CA ASP A 50 20.79 5.04 7.21
C ASP A 50 21.80 4.24 8.05
N HIS A 51 21.48 2.97 8.35
CA HIS A 51 22.38 2.14 9.15
C HIS A 51 23.70 1.80 8.44
N TRP A 52 23.63 1.41 7.16
CA TRP A 52 24.81 0.94 6.42
C TRP A 52 25.59 2.04 5.71
N PHE A 53 24.89 3.06 5.21
CA PHE A 53 25.48 4.12 4.39
C PHE A 53 25.42 5.50 5.05
N HIS A 54 24.86 5.61 6.26
CA HIS A 54 24.65 6.89 6.97
C HIS A 54 23.90 7.92 6.13
N ILE A 55 23.03 7.44 5.22
CA ILE A 55 22.18 8.29 4.40
C ILE A 55 20.91 8.58 5.20
N SER A 56 20.71 9.85 5.52
CA SER A 56 19.53 10.31 6.26
C SER A 56 18.22 9.76 5.65
N PRO A 57 17.31 9.19 6.46
CA PRO A 57 16.02 8.69 6.02
C PRO A 57 15.17 9.73 5.27
N SER A 58 15.35 11.01 5.60
CA SER A 58 14.69 12.11 4.92
C SER A 58 15.09 12.22 3.45
N VAL A 59 16.37 12.00 3.13
CA VAL A 59 16.89 12.09 1.77
C VAL A 59 16.59 10.82 0.98
N SER A 60 16.90 9.66 1.55
CA SER A 60 16.64 8.37 0.91
C SER A 60 15.13 8.15 0.70
N GLY A 61 14.31 8.49 1.69
CA GLY A 61 12.85 8.40 1.60
C GLY A 61 12.26 9.32 0.56
N PHE A 62 12.74 10.57 0.47
CA PHE A 62 12.28 11.49 -0.57
C PHE A 62 12.59 10.97 -1.98
N ILE A 63 13.82 10.51 -2.21
CA ILE A 63 14.25 9.99 -3.52
C ILE A 63 13.46 8.72 -3.88
N MET A 64 13.33 7.78 -2.94
CA MET A 64 12.59 6.53 -3.17
C MET A 64 11.11 6.79 -3.42
N ASN A 65 10.46 7.60 -2.59
CA ASN A 65 9.05 7.95 -2.78
C ASN A 65 8.83 8.62 -4.14
N LEU A 66 9.70 9.56 -4.52
CA LEU A 66 9.63 10.23 -5.81
C LEU A 66 9.80 9.24 -6.98
N ALA A 67 10.75 8.30 -6.87
CA ALA A 67 10.95 7.26 -7.87
C ALA A 67 9.72 6.34 -8.00
N CYS A 68 9.13 5.93 -6.88
CA CYS A 68 7.93 5.08 -6.86
C CYS A 68 6.72 5.80 -7.44
N TYR A 69 6.51 7.08 -7.10
CA TYR A 69 5.46 7.89 -7.70
C TYR A 69 5.70 8.15 -9.20
N ALA A 70 6.94 8.38 -9.63
CA ALA A 70 7.25 8.55 -11.06
C ALA A 70 6.95 7.27 -11.86
N MET A 71 7.28 6.11 -11.29
CA MET A 71 6.95 4.80 -11.86
C MET A 71 5.43 4.59 -11.94
N GLY A 72 4.72 4.87 -10.84
CA GLY A 72 3.27 4.77 -10.80
C GLY A 72 2.57 5.74 -11.75
N TRP A 73 3.10 6.95 -11.95
CA TRP A 73 2.57 7.87 -12.96
C TRP A 73 2.68 7.28 -14.37
N LYS A 74 3.85 6.72 -14.72
CA LYS A 74 4.07 6.18 -16.06
C LYS A 74 3.18 4.97 -16.36
N LEU A 75 2.87 4.16 -15.34
CA LEU A 75 2.12 2.91 -15.48
C LEU A 75 0.61 3.10 -15.27
N LEU A 76 0.19 3.77 -14.19
CA LEU A 76 -1.22 3.92 -13.80
C LEU A 76 -1.84 5.26 -14.29
N GLY A 77 -1.02 6.18 -14.79
CA GLY A 77 -1.48 7.42 -15.41
C GLY A 77 -1.71 8.58 -14.42
N ARG A 78 -2.37 9.63 -14.93
CA ARG A 78 -2.49 10.94 -14.24
C ARG A 78 -3.51 10.93 -13.10
N GLN A 79 -4.53 10.07 -13.20
CA GLN A 79 -5.54 9.92 -12.14
C GLN A 79 -4.94 9.34 -10.87
N PHE A 80 -4.04 8.34 -11.00
CA PHE A 80 -3.30 7.77 -9.88
C PHE A 80 -2.52 8.84 -9.11
N ILE A 81 -1.79 9.71 -9.81
CA ILE A 81 -1.02 10.78 -9.16
C ILE A 81 -1.94 11.79 -8.47
N ALA A 82 -3.08 12.13 -9.06
CA ALA A 82 -4.03 13.04 -8.42
C ALA A 82 -4.56 12.47 -7.09
N TYR A 83 -4.98 11.20 -7.07
CA TYR A 83 -5.43 10.54 -5.84
C TYR A 83 -4.29 10.31 -4.84
N SER A 84 -3.08 10.03 -5.32
CA SER A 84 -1.90 9.83 -4.47
C SER A 84 -1.46 11.13 -3.81
N ILE A 85 -1.43 12.24 -4.54
CA ILE A 85 -1.15 13.57 -3.96
C ILE A 85 -2.20 13.90 -2.90
N LEU A 86 -3.48 13.67 -3.19
CA LEU A 86 -4.55 13.91 -2.22
C LEU A 86 -4.40 13.04 -0.97
N SER A 87 -4.14 11.74 -1.14
CA SER A 87 -3.96 10.78 -0.05
C SER A 87 -2.73 11.13 0.78
N SER A 88 -1.59 11.38 0.13
CA SER A 88 -0.32 11.71 0.80
C SER A 88 -0.37 13.06 1.52
N ALA A 89 -1.02 14.06 0.92
CA ALA A 89 -1.27 15.36 1.59
C ALA A 89 -2.19 15.20 2.79
N SER A 90 -3.26 14.40 2.67
CA SER A 90 -4.16 14.10 3.78
C SER A 90 -3.44 13.34 4.90
N PHE A 91 -2.66 12.33 4.55
CA PHE A 91 -1.84 11.56 5.48
C PHE A 91 -0.91 12.50 6.25
N SER A 92 -0.14 13.34 5.53
CA SER A 92 0.81 14.27 6.14
C SER A 92 0.13 15.30 7.06
N LEU A 93 -1.03 15.83 6.65
CA LEU A 93 -1.79 16.79 7.46
C LEU A 93 -2.36 16.12 8.72
N SER A 94 -2.98 14.95 8.58
CA SER A 94 -3.52 14.18 9.69
C SER A 94 -2.42 13.72 10.65
N TYR A 95 -1.27 13.29 10.12
CA TYR A 95 -0.11 12.90 10.93
C TYR A 95 0.39 14.08 11.75
N ARG A 96 0.56 15.26 11.12
CA ARG A 96 0.96 16.49 11.81
C ARG A 96 -0.05 16.93 12.89
N ILE A 97 -1.34 16.71 12.66
CA ILE A 97 -2.37 16.96 13.69
C ILE A 97 -2.19 15.98 14.85
N CYS A 98 -1.95 14.69 14.58
CA CYS A 98 -1.70 13.70 15.61
C CYS A 98 -0.46 14.05 16.44
N GLU A 99 0.61 14.55 15.81
CA GLU A 99 1.83 15.00 16.51
C GLU A 99 1.61 16.13 17.52
N GLN A 100 0.53 16.91 17.38
CA GLN A 100 0.20 17.97 18.35
C GLN A 100 -0.37 17.42 19.65
N PHE A 101 -0.79 16.17 19.68
CA PHE A 101 -1.37 15.52 20.85
C PHE A 101 -0.41 14.46 21.39
N PRO A 102 -0.31 14.30 22.72
CA PRO A 102 0.44 13.20 23.29
C PRO A 102 -0.16 11.86 22.83
N PRO A 103 0.67 10.81 22.67
CA PRO A 103 0.18 9.51 22.24
C PRO A 103 -0.89 8.99 23.21
N LEU A 104 -2.06 8.67 22.66
CA LEU A 104 -3.20 8.10 23.39
C LEU A 104 -2.89 6.78 24.09
N TRP A 105 -1.94 5.98 23.57
CA TRP A 105 -1.54 4.69 24.15
C TRP A 105 -0.03 4.57 24.36
N PRO A 106 0.56 5.26 25.35
CA PRO A 106 1.98 5.15 25.65
C PRO A 106 2.37 3.74 26.09
N GLN A 107 1.47 3.01 26.76
CA GLN A 107 1.73 1.65 27.24
C GLN A 107 1.88 0.61 26.12
N LEU A 108 1.53 0.97 24.88
CA LEU A 108 1.65 0.06 23.74
C LEU A 108 3.11 -0.27 23.41
N ALA A 109 4.05 0.57 23.83
CA ALA A 109 5.49 0.31 23.75
C ALA A 109 5.91 -0.94 24.54
N ASP A 110 5.22 -1.23 25.65
CA ASP A 110 5.48 -2.40 26.50
C ASP A 110 4.71 -3.66 26.04
N MET A 111 3.80 -3.51 25.07
CA MET A 111 2.93 -4.57 24.54
C MET A 111 3.11 -4.76 23.03
N PRO A 112 4.28 -5.25 22.56
CA PRO A 112 4.61 -5.33 21.13
C PRO A 112 3.65 -6.22 20.33
N LEU A 113 3.04 -7.23 20.95
CA LEU A 113 2.03 -8.06 20.31
C LEU A 113 0.74 -7.26 20.00
N ALA A 114 0.25 -6.47 20.95
CA ALA A 114 -0.91 -5.60 20.75
C ALA A 114 -0.60 -4.51 19.72
N ALA A 115 0.60 -3.93 19.78
CA ALA A 115 1.06 -2.95 18.80
C ALA A 115 1.09 -3.54 17.38
N SER A 116 1.61 -4.76 17.20
CA SER A 116 1.66 -5.41 15.89
C SER A 116 0.28 -5.68 15.29
N LEU A 117 -0.67 -6.13 16.10
CA LEU A 117 -2.04 -6.41 15.64
C LEU A 117 -2.81 -5.13 15.31
N LEU A 118 -2.75 -4.13 16.18
CA LEU A 118 -3.42 -2.84 15.95
C LEU A 118 -2.78 -2.11 14.76
N GLY A 119 -1.45 -2.05 14.70
CA GLY A 119 -0.71 -1.47 13.59
C GLY A 119 -1.10 -2.12 12.27
N ALA A 120 -1.16 -3.46 12.23
CA ALA A 120 -1.58 -4.18 11.05
C ALA A 120 -2.99 -3.81 10.57
N VAL A 121 -3.93 -3.60 11.49
CA VAL A 121 -5.30 -3.18 11.16
C VAL A 121 -5.33 -1.74 10.65
N PHE A 122 -4.66 -0.81 11.34
CA PHE A 122 -4.65 0.59 10.92
C PHE A 122 -3.99 0.78 9.56
N VAL A 123 -2.83 0.15 9.37
CA VAL A 123 -2.08 0.18 8.11
C VAL A 123 -2.86 -0.54 7.04
N GLY A 124 -3.34 -1.74 7.34
CA GLY A 124 -4.04 -2.57 6.36
C GLY A 124 -5.32 -1.94 5.83
N VAL A 125 -6.15 -1.39 6.72
CA VAL A 125 -7.40 -0.72 6.34
C VAL A 125 -7.13 0.64 5.74
N GLY A 126 -6.24 1.45 6.34
CA GLY A 126 -5.95 2.81 5.90
C GLY A 126 -5.31 2.83 4.50
N ALA A 127 -4.21 2.10 4.31
CA ALA A 127 -3.55 1.96 3.02
C ALA A 127 -4.46 1.23 2.01
N GLY A 128 -5.13 0.16 2.42
CA GLY A 128 -6.07 -0.59 1.56
C GLY A 128 -7.21 0.26 0.99
N LEU A 129 -7.77 1.19 1.78
CA LEU A 129 -8.81 2.12 1.31
C LEU A 129 -8.28 3.09 0.25
N CYS A 130 -7.06 3.62 0.42
CA CYS A 130 -6.46 4.53 -0.54
C CYS A 130 -6.05 3.80 -1.83
N VAL A 131 -5.42 2.62 -1.71
CA VAL A 131 -5.06 1.77 -2.86
C VAL A 131 -6.31 1.37 -3.65
N ARG A 132 -7.43 1.10 -2.98
CA ARG A 132 -8.70 0.72 -3.62
C ARG A 132 -9.22 1.76 -4.61
N ILE A 133 -9.08 3.05 -4.31
CA ILE A 133 -9.50 4.13 -5.21
C ILE A 133 -8.45 4.45 -6.28
N GLY A 134 -7.33 3.72 -6.31
CA GLY A 134 -6.20 3.98 -7.18
C GLY A 134 -5.31 5.13 -6.70
N GLY A 135 -5.22 5.36 -5.38
CA GLY A 135 -4.29 6.32 -4.78
C GLY A 135 -3.25 5.63 -3.89
N ALA A 136 -2.09 6.25 -3.72
CA ALA A 136 -1.03 5.78 -2.84
C ALA A 136 -0.72 6.88 -1.80
N PRO A 137 -0.96 6.66 -0.50
CA PRO A 137 -0.56 7.60 0.55
C PRO A 137 0.97 7.64 0.75
N GLY A 138 1.65 6.49 0.57
CA GLY A 138 3.11 6.33 0.64
C GLY A 138 3.75 5.88 -0.68
N GLY A 139 5.08 5.94 -0.73
CA GLY A 139 5.84 5.46 -1.90
C GLY A 139 5.91 3.94 -1.99
N ASP A 140 5.84 3.24 -0.87
CA ASP A 140 5.65 1.79 -0.77
C ASP A 140 4.33 1.36 -1.44
N ASP A 141 3.24 2.08 -1.19
CA ASP A 141 1.96 1.82 -1.86
C ASP A 141 2.04 2.05 -3.38
N ALA A 142 2.73 3.11 -3.78
CA ALA A 142 2.95 3.42 -5.19
C ALA A 142 3.78 2.33 -5.88
N LEU A 143 4.81 1.82 -5.21
CA LEU A 143 5.63 0.70 -5.70
C LEU A 143 4.80 -0.57 -5.82
N ALA A 144 4.05 -0.91 -4.77
CA ALA A 144 3.24 -2.13 -4.74
C ALA A 144 2.17 -2.14 -5.85
N MET A 145 1.47 -1.01 -6.05
CA MET A 145 0.50 -0.89 -7.14
C MET A 145 1.16 -0.93 -8.52
N SER A 146 2.30 -0.25 -8.70
CA SER A 146 3.06 -0.27 -9.96
C SER A 146 3.48 -1.68 -10.33
N LEU A 147 4.05 -2.42 -9.38
CA LEU A 147 4.52 -3.77 -9.61
C LEU A 147 3.35 -4.73 -9.79
N SER A 148 2.22 -4.55 -9.08
CA SER A 148 1.00 -5.34 -9.26
C SER A 148 0.43 -5.17 -10.67
N HIS A 149 0.45 -3.94 -11.19
CA HIS A 149 -0.01 -3.64 -12.54
C HIS A 149 0.84 -4.31 -13.62
N VAL A 150 2.16 -4.39 -13.42
CA VAL A 150 3.09 -5.00 -14.41
C VAL A 150 3.15 -6.52 -14.31
N THR A 151 3.13 -7.06 -13.09
CA THR A 151 3.31 -8.51 -12.85
C THR A 151 2.00 -9.29 -12.82
N HIS A 152 0.85 -8.60 -12.76
CA HIS A 152 -0.48 -9.20 -12.54
C HIS A 152 -0.60 -10.02 -11.24
N ILE A 153 0.36 -9.88 -10.32
CA ILE A 153 0.32 -10.52 -9.01
C ILE A 153 -0.56 -9.68 -8.08
N LYS A 154 -1.34 -10.35 -7.21
CA LYS A 154 -2.18 -9.67 -6.21
C LYS A 154 -1.32 -8.76 -5.31
N ILE A 155 -1.81 -7.56 -5.02
CA ILE A 155 -1.03 -6.55 -4.29
C ILE A 155 -0.53 -7.05 -2.93
N GLN A 156 -1.33 -7.87 -2.24
CA GLN A 156 -0.99 -8.46 -0.93
C GLN A 156 0.35 -9.20 -0.96
N TRP A 157 0.65 -9.91 -2.05
CA TRP A 157 1.90 -10.67 -2.19
C TRP A 157 3.08 -9.77 -2.48
N ILE A 158 2.85 -8.65 -3.16
CA ILE A 158 3.88 -7.68 -3.48
C ILE A 158 4.29 -6.89 -2.24
N TYR A 159 3.32 -6.44 -1.44
CA TYR A 159 3.61 -5.89 -0.12
C TYR A 159 4.39 -6.89 0.71
N LEU A 160 3.89 -8.13 0.79
CA LEU A 160 4.55 -9.16 1.59
C LEU A 160 5.99 -9.42 1.13
N LEU A 161 6.23 -9.54 -0.17
CA LEU A 161 7.55 -9.84 -0.72
C LEU A 161 8.51 -8.66 -0.53
N SER A 162 8.05 -7.44 -0.81
CA SER A 162 8.81 -6.20 -0.61
C SER A 162 9.21 -6.03 0.85
N ASP A 163 8.24 -6.16 1.75
CA ASP A 163 8.46 -5.96 3.17
C ASP A 163 9.29 -7.07 3.78
N PHE A 164 9.06 -8.33 3.38
CA PHE A 164 9.84 -9.46 3.84
C PHE A 164 11.30 -9.35 3.39
N ALA A 165 11.56 -8.95 2.14
CA ALA A 165 12.93 -8.75 1.65
C ALA A 165 13.68 -7.71 2.50
N VAL A 166 13.03 -6.58 2.79
CA VAL A 166 13.61 -5.51 3.61
C VAL A 166 13.79 -5.95 5.06
N LEU A 167 12.80 -6.62 5.65
CA LEU A 167 12.90 -7.14 7.02
C LEU A 167 14.03 -8.18 7.17
N VAL A 168 14.20 -9.07 6.19
CA VAL A 168 15.30 -10.03 6.20
C VAL A 168 16.65 -9.33 6.17
N LEU A 169 16.80 -8.27 5.37
CA LEU A 169 18.02 -7.48 5.36
C LEU A 169 18.24 -6.73 6.70
N SER A 170 17.18 -6.22 7.30
CA SER A 170 17.21 -5.53 8.59
C SER A 170 17.51 -6.45 9.80
N LEU A 171 17.47 -7.78 9.64
CA LEU A 171 17.94 -8.74 10.67
C LEU A 171 19.40 -8.51 11.06
N SER A 172 20.18 -7.88 10.18
CA SER A 172 21.59 -7.58 10.42
C SER A 172 21.81 -6.61 11.59
N TYR A 173 20.81 -5.77 11.93
CA TYR A 173 20.96 -4.72 12.95
C TYR A 173 19.79 -4.59 13.94
N ILE A 174 18.61 -5.16 13.66
CA ILE A 174 17.45 -5.11 14.56
C ILE A 174 17.40 -6.38 15.45
N PRO A 175 17.20 -6.26 16.77
CA PRO A 175 17.08 -7.42 17.66
C PRO A 175 15.90 -8.32 17.28
N LEU A 176 16.15 -9.64 17.26
CA LEU A 176 15.18 -10.68 16.87
C LEU A 176 13.83 -10.57 17.61
N ASN A 177 13.84 -10.17 18.88
CA ASN A 177 12.62 -10.05 19.68
C ASN A 177 11.61 -9.06 19.09
N ARG A 178 12.05 -7.99 18.41
CA ARG A 178 11.14 -7.03 17.76
C ARG A 178 10.77 -7.45 16.34
N MET A 179 11.66 -8.18 15.67
CA MET A 179 11.48 -8.62 14.28
C MET A 179 10.31 -9.59 14.10
N VAL A 180 10.08 -10.48 15.06
CA VAL A 180 8.94 -11.41 15.00
C VAL A 180 7.61 -10.64 14.95
N TYR A 181 7.50 -9.54 15.70
CA TYR A 181 6.31 -8.68 15.70
C TYR A 181 6.19 -7.85 14.42
N SER A 182 7.31 -7.37 13.85
CA SER A 182 7.31 -6.71 12.54
C SER A 182 6.86 -7.64 11.42
N ILE A 183 7.37 -8.88 11.38
CA ILE A 183 6.95 -9.89 10.41
C ILE A 183 5.45 -10.19 10.57
N LEU A 184 4.96 -10.33 11.81
CA LEU A 184 3.55 -10.55 12.08
C LEU A 184 2.68 -9.37 11.62
N THR A 185 3.13 -8.13 11.88
CA THR A 185 2.44 -6.92 11.41
C THR A 185 2.32 -6.93 9.90
N VAL A 186 3.42 -7.13 9.19
CA VAL A 186 3.50 -7.12 7.71
C VAL A 186 2.66 -8.23 7.08
N LEU A 187 2.68 -9.43 7.67
CA LEU A 187 1.85 -10.55 7.21
C LEU A 187 0.37 -10.19 7.31
N LEU A 188 -0.05 -9.64 8.45
CA LEU A 188 -1.46 -9.29 8.68
C LEU A 188 -1.87 -8.07 7.84
N SER A 189 -1.08 -7.00 7.85
CA SER A 189 -1.38 -5.77 7.11
C SER A 189 -1.50 -6.08 5.63
N GLY A 190 -0.55 -6.80 5.02
CA GLY A 190 -0.59 -7.16 3.60
C GLY A 190 -1.85 -7.93 3.19
N GLN A 191 -2.32 -8.88 4.01
CA GLN A 191 -3.58 -9.57 3.76
C GLN A 191 -4.79 -8.65 3.89
N ILE A 192 -4.80 -7.77 4.91
CA ILE A 192 -5.89 -6.80 5.11
C ILE A 192 -5.93 -5.80 3.94
N ILE A 193 -4.79 -5.31 3.44
CA ILE A 193 -4.70 -4.43 2.27
C ILE A 193 -5.34 -5.13 1.06
N GLY A 194 -4.93 -6.36 0.76
CA GLY A 194 -5.48 -7.12 -0.36
C GLY A 194 -6.99 -7.36 -0.23
N PHE A 195 -7.44 -7.70 0.98
CA PHE A 195 -8.86 -7.87 1.27
C PHE A 195 -9.63 -6.57 1.07
N VAL A 196 -9.19 -5.45 1.66
CA VAL A 196 -9.86 -4.14 1.57
C VAL A 196 -9.85 -3.60 0.15
N GLN A 197 -8.76 -3.81 -0.59
CA GLN A 197 -8.66 -3.44 -2.01
C GLN A 197 -9.70 -4.20 -2.85
N THR A 198 -9.89 -5.50 -2.58
CA THR A 198 -10.81 -6.37 -3.32
C THR A 198 -12.26 -6.28 -2.82
N ALA A 199 -12.47 -5.87 -1.56
CA ALA A 199 -13.78 -5.83 -0.92
C ALA A 199 -14.69 -4.79 -1.57
N GLY A 200 -15.55 -5.22 -2.48
CA GLY A 200 -16.54 -4.40 -3.18
C GLY A 200 -16.14 -3.97 -4.59
N THR A 201 -15.01 -4.43 -5.10
CA THR A 201 -14.83 -4.62 -6.54
C THR A 201 -15.41 -5.99 -6.86
N HIS A 202 -16.53 -6.02 -7.61
CA HIS A 202 -16.91 -7.26 -8.28
C HIS A 202 -15.69 -7.73 -9.08
N PRO A 203 -15.30 -9.01 -9.00
CA PRO A 203 -14.23 -9.53 -9.82
C PRO A 203 -14.63 -9.23 -11.27
N VAL A 204 -13.89 -8.34 -11.93
CA VAL A 204 -13.94 -8.16 -13.38
C VAL A 204 -13.23 -9.36 -13.99
N GLU A 205 -13.77 -10.55 -13.72
CA GLU A 205 -13.34 -11.85 -14.26
C GLU A 205 -14.34 -12.34 -15.32
N ASN A 206 -15.13 -11.41 -15.89
CA ASN A 206 -16.12 -11.73 -16.91
C ASN A 206 -15.83 -11.08 -18.28
N MET A 207 -14.67 -10.45 -18.49
CA MET A 207 -14.35 -9.85 -19.81
C MET A 207 -13.39 -10.66 -20.69
N GLU A 208 -12.75 -11.72 -20.15
CA GLU A 208 -11.88 -12.59 -20.97
C GLU A 208 -12.55 -13.91 -21.38
N LEU A 209 -13.58 -14.37 -20.67
CA LEU A 209 -14.30 -15.61 -21.00
C LEU A 209 -15.33 -15.44 -22.14
N ASP A 210 -15.84 -14.24 -22.38
CA ASP A 210 -16.81 -13.98 -23.47
C ASP A 210 -16.12 -13.84 -24.85
N ARG A 211 -14.81 -13.56 -24.86
CA ARG A 211 -14.02 -13.46 -26.09
C ARG A 211 -13.61 -14.83 -26.64
N PHE A 212 -13.58 -15.88 -25.81
CA PHE A 212 -13.27 -17.24 -26.26
C PHE A 212 -14.48 -17.97 -26.86
N HIS A 213 -15.71 -17.63 -26.46
CA HIS A 213 -16.93 -18.22 -27.04
C HIS A 213 -17.38 -17.56 -28.36
N THR A 214 -16.85 -16.39 -28.72
CA THR A 214 -17.27 -15.66 -29.93
C THR A 214 -16.36 -15.92 -31.14
N VAL A 215 -15.16 -16.51 -30.95
CA VAL A 215 -14.13 -16.61 -32.02
C VAL A 215 -14.07 -17.99 -32.69
N LEU A 216 -14.84 -18.98 -32.23
CA LEU A 216 -15.01 -20.24 -32.96
C LEU A 216 -16.42 -20.30 -33.55
N PRO A 217 -16.63 -19.89 -34.82
CA PRO A 217 -17.78 -20.40 -35.55
C PRO A 217 -17.59 -21.92 -35.60
N VAL A 218 -18.50 -22.66 -34.96
CA VAL A 218 -18.60 -24.10 -35.13
C VAL A 218 -18.82 -24.35 -36.61
N SER A 219 -17.74 -24.66 -37.33
CA SER A 219 -17.78 -25.06 -38.72
C SER A 219 -18.58 -26.36 -38.79
N ASN A 220 -19.67 -26.32 -39.55
CA ASN A 220 -20.47 -27.47 -39.96
C ASN A 220 -19.61 -28.70 -40.23
N VAL A 221 -19.78 -29.75 -39.42
CA VAL A 221 -19.40 -31.10 -39.79
C VAL A 221 -20.49 -31.61 -40.73
N PRO A 222 -20.20 -32.00 -41.99
CA PRO A 222 -21.20 -32.57 -42.86
C PRO A 222 -21.59 -33.96 -42.32
N THR A 223 -22.88 -34.16 -42.13
CA THR A 223 -23.50 -35.48 -41.97
C THR A 223 -23.09 -36.35 -43.15
N ARG A 224 -22.27 -37.38 -42.89
CA ARG A 224 -22.14 -38.51 -43.81
C ARG A 224 -23.37 -39.38 -43.64
N GLU A 225 -24.13 -39.51 -44.72
CA GLU A 225 -25.04 -40.62 -44.94
C GLU A 225 -24.29 -41.94 -44.76
N GLN A 226 -24.80 -42.80 -43.88
CA GLN A 226 -24.99 -44.25 -44.07
C GLN A 226 -26.12 -44.73 -43.16
#